data_AF-A0AAV6G7X1-F1
#
_entry.id   AF-A0AAV6G7X1-F1
#
_cell.length_a   1.000
_cell.length_b   1.000
_cell.length_c   1.000
_cell.angle_alpha   90.00
_cell.angle_beta   90.00
_cell.angle_gamma   90.00
#
_symmetry.space_group_name_H-M   'P 1'
#
loop_
_entity.id
_entity.type
_entity.pdbx_description
1 polymer ?
#
loop_
_entity_poly.entity_id
_entity_poly.type
_entity_poly.pdbx_seq_one_letter_code
_entity_poly.pdbx_strand_id
1 'polypeptide(L)'
;MSIIWELSRSLRLFGQIQSCKHMGLSIALQRHIQHYSARSSSQVAVKSEPEVDDNEAVNKAFVNRNPRNLEQMAIEMKDRGWATVYPSREYYHRLHFSRTQHHITAEVYSKDSTEPVISCSTREWAIKRELSSTRSVAACQAVGEVLAQRCREAGITRMVFRELSWRFRCESVMTFWTALKKGGVSLSEPRRKYI
;
A
#
# COMPACT_ATOMS: atom_id res chain seq x y z
N MET A 1 47.37 14.66 -18.40
CA MET A 1 47.24 14.55 -16.94
C MET A 1 46.44 13.29 -16.65
N SER A 2 47.11 12.26 -16.13
CA SER A 2 46.79 10.83 -16.27
C SER A 2 45.90 10.27 -15.15
N ILE A 3 45.00 9.34 -15.52
CA ILE A 3 44.72 7.98 -14.97
C ILE A 3 44.50 7.80 -13.44
N ILE A 4 43.27 7.38 -13.09
CA ILE A 4 42.77 6.24 -12.25
C ILE A 4 43.66 5.64 -11.11
N TRP A 5 43.02 5.32 -9.96
CA TRP A 5 43.13 4.14 -9.04
C TRP A 5 42.84 4.59 -7.57
N GLU A 6 41.71 4.21 -6.95
CA GLU A 6 41.38 2.98 -6.19
C GLU A 6 41.85 2.92 -4.71
N LEU A 7 40.86 2.67 -3.84
CA LEU A 7 40.82 1.81 -2.62
C LEU A 7 41.82 2.01 -1.46
N SER A 8 41.29 2.11 -0.23
CA SER A 8 41.46 1.10 0.86
C SER A 8 41.28 1.65 2.30
N ARG A 9 40.72 0.78 3.17
CA ARG A 9 40.69 0.77 4.67
C ARG A 9 39.70 1.72 5.35
N SER A 10 38.81 1.27 6.24
CA SER A 10 39.09 0.41 7.40
C SER A 10 37.90 -0.48 7.80
N LEU A 11 38.26 -1.61 8.38
CA LEU A 11 37.43 -2.74 8.78
C LEU A 11 37.48 -2.85 10.32
N ARG A 12 36.40 -3.40 10.90
CA ARG A 12 36.29 -4.16 12.18
C ARG A 12 36.06 -3.38 13.49
N LEU A 13 34.87 -3.60 14.05
CA LEU A 13 34.67 -3.82 15.49
C LEU A 13 33.95 -5.18 15.64
N PHE A 14 34.73 -6.22 15.98
CA PHE A 14 34.20 -7.49 16.49
C PHE A 14 34.20 -7.42 18.01
N GLY A 15 33.01 -7.47 18.62
CA GLY A 15 32.85 -7.61 20.06
C GLY A 15 33.22 -9.02 20.50
N GLN A 16 34.16 -9.11 21.45
CA GLN A 16 34.69 -10.34 22.00
C GLN A 16 33.73 -11.00 23.00
N ILE A 17 33.54 -12.31 22.83
CA ILE A 17 32.91 -13.25 23.74
C ILE A 17 33.87 -13.48 24.92
N GLN A 18 33.43 -13.25 26.16
CA GLN A 18 34.18 -13.60 27.35
C GLN A 18 33.86 -15.04 27.77
N SER A 19 34.88 -15.91 27.71
CA SER A 19 34.88 -17.28 28.23
C SER A 19 35.49 -17.28 29.63
N CYS A 20 34.73 -17.72 30.64
CA CYS A 20 35.20 -17.88 32.01
C CYS A 20 35.89 -19.24 32.18
N LYS A 21 37.09 -19.21 32.75
CA LYS A 21 38.01 -20.34 32.93
C LYS A 21 37.59 -21.25 34.08
N HIS A 22 37.77 -22.53 33.83
CA HIS A 22 37.72 -23.65 34.77
C HIS A 22 38.97 -23.62 35.66
N MET A 23 38.81 -23.75 36.99
CA MET A 23 39.89 -24.17 37.89
C MET A 23 39.28 -25.11 38.94
N GLY A 24 39.72 -26.36 38.93
CA GLY A 24 39.34 -27.36 39.92
C GLY A 24 40.21 -27.26 41.17
N LEU A 25 39.65 -27.70 42.30
CA LEU A 25 40.37 -28.09 43.50
C LEU A 25 39.65 -29.30 44.12
N SER A 26 40.35 -30.42 44.16
CA SER A 26 40.00 -31.66 44.81
C SER A 26 40.32 -31.62 46.30
N ILE A 27 39.42 -32.10 47.16
CA ILE A 27 39.75 -32.90 48.36
C ILE A 27 38.57 -33.85 48.61
N ALA A 28 38.90 -35.13 48.83
CA ALA A 28 37.99 -36.21 49.18
C ALA A 28 37.57 -36.18 50.65
N LEU A 29 36.38 -36.68 50.99
CA LEU A 29 36.22 -37.89 51.81
C LEU A 29 34.75 -38.22 52.15
N GLN A 30 34.57 -39.52 52.32
CA GLN A 30 33.57 -40.25 53.09
C GLN A 30 32.19 -40.55 52.48
N ARG A 31 32.09 -41.85 52.12
CA ARG A 31 30.90 -42.61 51.79
C ARG A 31 29.95 -42.69 52.98
N HIS A 32 28.67 -42.43 52.75
CA HIS A 32 27.60 -43.19 53.38
C HIS A 32 26.39 -43.21 52.44
N ILE A 33 26.21 -44.32 51.74
CA ILE A 33 25.00 -44.59 50.96
C ILE A 33 23.91 -44.95 51.97
N GLN A 34 22.92 -44.08 52.14
CA GLN A 34 21.66 -44.45 52.76
C GLN A 34 20.61 -44.52 51.64
N HIS A 35 20.23 -45.75 51.29
CA HIS A 35 19.09 -46.03 50.44
C HIS A 35 17.80 -45.67 51.19
N TYR A 36 17.39 -44.41 51.12
CA TYR A 36 16.01 -44.03 51.38
C TYR A 36 15.24 -44.11 50.08
N SER A 37 14.35 -45.09 49.98
CA SER A 37 13.31 -45.14 48.96
C SER A 37 12.37 -43.96 49.16
N ALA A 38 12.67 -42.83 48.54
CA ALA A 38 11.75 -41.72 48.42
C ALA A 38 10.75 -42.08 47.32
N ARG A 39 9.53 -42.45 47.71
CA ARG A 39 8.35 -42.47 46.82
C ARG A 39 8.34 -41.16 46.03
N SER A 40 8.56 -41.24 44.72
CA SER A 40 8.30 -40.12 43.82
C SER A 40 6.81 -39.83 43.87
N SER A 41 6.42 -38.84 44.67
CA SER A 41 5.15 -38.16 44.49
C SER A 41 5.33 -37.33 43.22
N SER A 42 4.85 -37.84 42.09
CA SER A 42 4.63 -37.00 40.92
C SER A 42 3.50 -36.03 41.28
N GLN A 43 3.83 -34.96 41.99
CA GLN A 43 3.01 -33.77 41.94
C GLN A 43 3.09 -33.30 40.49
N VAL A 44 2.03 -33.61 39.73
CA VAL A 44 1.78 -32.94 38.46
C VAL A 44 1.87 -31.46 38.80
N ALA A 45 2.93 -30.81 38.34
CA ALA A 45 3.13 -29.39 38.56
C ALA A 45 1.86 -28.70 38.08
N VAL A 46 1.13 -28.11 39.02
CA VAL A 46 -0.01 -27.23 38.73
C VAL A 46 0.56 -26.20 37.76
N LYS A 47 0.10 -26.21 36.51
CA LYS A 47 0.47 -25.17 35.55
C LYS A 47 0.06 -23.87 36.22
N SER A 48 1.05 -23.05 36.58
CA SER A 48 0.82 -21.69 37.03
C SER A 48 -0.14 -21.06 36.03
N GLU A 49 -1.26 -20.52 36.51
CA GLU A 49 -2.20 -19.80 35.65
C GLU A 49 -1.38 -18.78 34.85
N PRO A 50 -1.56 -18.70 33.52
CA PRO A 50 -0.76 -17.80 32.71
C PRO A 50 -0.98 -16.40 33.28
N GLU A 51 0.10 -15.77 33.76
CA GLU A 51 0.09 -14.36 34.10
C GLU A 51 -0.38 -13.62 32.84
N VAL A 52 -1.58 -13.05 32.91
CA VAL A 52 -2.18 -12.37 31.76
C VAL A 52 -1.36 -11.12 31.53
N ASP A 53 -0.56 -11.09 30.47
CA ASP A 53 0.15 -9.88 30.04
C ASP A 53 -0.89 -8.85 29.59
N ASP A 54 -0.86 -7.66 30.16
CA ASP A 54 -1.80 -6.58 29.85
C ASP A 54 -1.78 -6.21 28.36
N ASN A 55 -0.68 -6.49 27.65
CA ASN A 55 -0.59 -6.29 26.20
C ASN A 55 -1.40 -7.30 25.38
N GLU A 56 -1.77 -8.45 25.96
CA GLU A 56 -2.60 -9.49 25.32
C GLU A 56 -4.10 -9.20 25.47
N ALA A 57 -4.47 -8.18 26.25
CA ALA A 57 -5.86 -7.75 26.45
C ALA A 57 -6.42 -7.05 25.19
N VAL A 58 -6.78 -7.82 24.17
CA VAL A 58 -7.38 -7.32 22.92
C VAL A 58 -8.90 -7.34 22.98
N ASN A 59 -9.52 -6.27 22.48
CA ASN A 59 -10.98 -6.18 22.36
C ASN A 59 -11.54 -7.27 21.43
N LYS A 60 -12.67 -7.87 21.83
CA LYS A 60 -13.39 -8.87 21.01
C LYS A 60 -13.83 -8.33 19.64
N ALA A 61 -14.11 -7.03 19.55
CA ALA A 61 -14.47 -6.35 18.31
C ALA A 61 -13.44 -5.26 17.98
N PHE A 62 -12.87 -5.35 16.77
CA PHE A 62 -11.94 -4.36 16.24
C PHE A 62 -12.68 -3.33 15.38
N VAL A 63 -12.54 -2.05 15.70
CA VAL A 63 -13.18 -0.95 14.97
C VAL A 63 -12.13 -0.15 14.20
N ASN A 64 -12.14 -0.26 12.87
CA ASN A 64 -11.32 0.58 12.00
C ASN A 64 -12.11 1.82 11.55
N ARG A 65 -11.55 3.02 11.75
CA ARG A 65 -12.15 4.31 11.38
C ARG A 65 -11.71 4.82 10.01
N ASN A 66 -10.80 4.15 9.32
CA ASN A 66 -10.33 4.57 8.00
C ASN A 66 -11.44 4.35 6.95
N PRO A 67 -11.93 5.41 6.28
CA PRO A 67 -12.98 5.30 5.28
C PRO A 67 -12.57 4.43 4.07
N ARG A 68 -11.27 4.37 3.72
CA ARG A 68 -10.79 3.65 2.53
C ARG A 68 -10.53 2.16 2.78
N ASN A 69 -10.66 1.68 4.02
CA ASN A 69 -10.29 0.30 4.36
C ASN A 69 -11.18 -0.73 3.64
N LEU A 70 -12.49 -0.51 3.63
CA LEU A 70 -13.44 -1.44 3.03
C LEU A 70 -13.34 -1.44 1.49
N GLU A 71 -13.07 -0.28 0.88
CA GLU A 71 -12.76 -0.15 -0.55
C GLU A 71 -11.53 -0.98 -0.95
N GLN A 72 -10.44 -0.88 -0.18
CA GLN A 72 -9.19 -1.62 -0.43
C GLN A 72 -9.37 -3.13 -0.31
N MET A 73 -10.21 -3.59 0.62
CA MET A 73 -10.56 -5.00 0.74
C MET A 73 -11.57 -5.49 -0.31
N ALA A 74 -12.13 -4.58 -1.12
CA ALA A 74 -13.22 -4.84 -2.06
C ALA A 74 -14.49 -5.42 -1.42
N ILE A 75 -14.76 -5.09 -0.16
CA ILE A 75 -15.95 -5.55 0.59
C ILE A 75 -17.04 -4.47 0.57
N GLU A 76 -16.63 -3.21 0.46
CA GLU A 76 -17.52 -2.06 0.52
C GLU A 76 -18.63 -2.11 -0.54
N MET A 77 -19.80 -1.63 -0.14
CA MET A 77 -20.95 -1.52 -1.03
C MET A 77 -20.72 -0.43 -2.08
N LYS A 78 -20.85 -0.81 -3.34
CA LYS A 78 -20.95 0.11 -4.47
C LYS A 78 -22.41 0.51 -4.66
N ASP A 79 -22.66 1.71 -5.18
CA ASP A 79 -24.01 2.17 -5.51
C ASP A 79 -24.55 1.39 -6.73
N ARG A 80 -25.54 0.54 -6.48
CA ARG A 80 -26.19 -0.31 -7.48
C ARG A 80 -27.57 0.24 -7.82
N GLY A 81 -28.01 -0.01 -9.04
CA GLY A 81 -29.39 0.26 -9.46
C GLY A 81 -29.49 1.17 -10.68
N TRP A 82 -28.52 2.03 -10.94
CA TRP A 82 -28.50 2.98 -12.05
C TRP A 82 -28.29 2.35 -13.44
N ALA A 83 -29.04 1.31 -13.79
CA ALA A 83 -28.92 0.59 -15.04
C ALA A 83 -29.46 1.40 -16.23
N THR A 84 -30.52 2.19 -16.02
CA THR A 84 -31.19 2.96 -17.08
C THR A 84 -30.50 4.28 -17.41
N VAL A 85 -29.65 4.79 -16.51
CA VAL A 85 -28.94 6.08 -16.72
C VAL A 85 -27.48 5.85 -17.00
N TYR A 86 -26.91 6.74 -17.81
CA TYR A 86 -25.48 6.80 -18.07
C TYR A 86 -24.88 8.05 -17.39
N PRO A 87 -23.71 7.95 -16.71
CA PRO A 87 -22.93 6.75 -16.43
C PRO A 87 -23.45 5.98 -15.20
N SER A 88 -23.08 4.69 -15.09
CA SER A 88 -23.38 3.87 -13.90
C SER A 88 -22.59 4.35 -12.68
N ARG A 89 -23.22 4.29 -11.49
CA ARG A 89 -22.58 4.65 -10.21
C ARG A 89 -21.89 3.50 -9.46
N GLU A 90 -21.76 2.34 -10.11
CA GLU A 90 -21.10 1.17 -9.52
C GLU A 90 -19.56 1.30 -9.60
N TYR A 91 -18.96 2.10 -8.72
CA TYR A 91 -17.51 2.28 -8.58
C TYR A 91 -17.13 2.73 -7.16
N TYR A 92 -15.86 2.63 -6.78
CA TYR A 92 -15.28 3.32 -5.61
C TYR A 92 -14.66 4.65 -6.03
N HIS A 93 -13.87 4.63 -7.12
CA HIS A 93 -13.30 5.82 -7.73
C HIS A 93 -13.63 5.86 -9.23
N ARG A 94 -14.13 6.99 -9.71
CA ARG A 94 -14.32 7.23 -11.16
C ARG A 94 -13.33 8.24 -11.69
N LEU A 95 -12.84 7.98 -12.89
CA LEU A 95 -12.05 8.93 -13.66
C LEU A 95 -12.97 9.70 -14.61
N HIS A 96 -12.93 11.03 -14.52
CA HIS A 96 -13.60 11.95 -15.41
C HIS A 96 -12.57 12.67 -16.27
N PHE A 97 -12.70 12.55 -17.59
CA PHE A 97 -11.83 13.24 -18.54
C PHE A 97 -12.66 14.22 -19.36
N SER A 98 -12.28 15.50 -19.32
CA SER A 98 -12.94 16.55 -20.06
C SER A 98 -11.93 17.34 -20.89
N ARG A 99 -12.30 17.60 -22.14
CA ARG A 99 -11.53 18.40 -23.09
C ARG A 99 -12.39 19.55 -23.57
N THR A 100 -11.97 20.75 -23.23
CA THR A 100 -12.55 22.01 -23.73
C THR A 100 -11.76 22.51 -24.94
N GLN A 101 -12.17 23.65 -25.52
CA GLN A 101 -11.47 24.27 -26.63
C GLN A 101 -10.01 24.63 -26.31
N HIS A 102 -9.75 25.04 -25.07
CA HIS A 102 -8.43 25.57 -24.64
C HIS A 102 -7.70 24.70 -23.64
N HIS A 103 -8.42 23.88 -22.87
CA HIS A 103 -7.84 23.14 -21.75
C HIS A 103 -8.33 21.70 -21.68
N ILE A 104 -7.46 20.87 -21.11
CA ILE A 104 -7.73 19.49 -20.79
C ILE A 104 -7.74 19.39 -19.26
N THR A 105 -8.72 18.67 -18.73
CA THR A 105 -8.95 18.47 -17.31
C THR A 105 -9.23 16.99 -17.08
N ALA A 106 -8.51 16.39 -16.14
CA ALA A 106 -8.73 15.03 -15.70
C ALA A 106 -8.87 15.02 -14.18
N GLU A 107 -9.93 14.37 -13.70
CA GLU A 107 -10.37 14.45 -12.31
C GLU A 107 -10.78 13.06 -11.83
N VAL A 108 -10.38 12.71 -10.61
CA VAL A 108 -10.74 11.45 -9.96
C VAL A 108 -11.73 11.77 -8.83
N TYR A 109 -12.93 11.21 -8.93
CA TYR A 109 -13.97 11.37 -7.92
C TYR A 109 -14.11 10.10 -7.09
N SER A 110 -14.33 10.26 -5.79
CA SER A 110 -14.79 9.17 -4.92
C SER A 110 -16.29 8.94 -5.09
N LYS A 111 -16.81 7.79 -4.66
CA LYS A 111 -18.25 7.51 -4.64
C LYS A 111 -19.04 8.47 -3.73
N ASP A 112 -18.45 8.85 -2.60
CA ASP A 112 -19.13 9.62 -1.56
C ASP A 112 -18.90 11.14 -1.70
N SER A 113 -17.83 11.53 -2.42
CA SER A 113 -17.41 12.92 -2.54
C SER A 113 -17.93 13.56 -3.82
N THR A 114 -18.57 14.72 -3.69
CA THR A 114 -18.92 15.58 -4.81
C THR A 114 -17.68 16.27 -5.40
N GLU A 115 -16.67 16.51 -4.57
CA GLU A 115 -15.41 17.14 -4.98
C GLU A 115 -14.39 16.11 -5.47
N PRO A 116 -13.54 16.46 -6.45
CA PRO A 116 -12.50 15.56 -6.95
C PRO A 116 -11.42 15.36 -5.89
N VAL A 117 -11.04 14.09 -5.65
CA VAL A 117 -9.94 13.71 -4.74
C VAL A 117 -8.59 14.08 -5.37
N ILE A 118 -8.47 13.90 -6.68
CA ILE A 118 -7.27 14.24 -7.44
C ILE A 118 -7.72 14.96 -8.70
N SER A 119 -7.11 16.11 -8.98
CA SER A 119 -7.29 16.85 -10.21
C SER A 119 -5.95 17.03 -10.93
N CYS A 120 -6.02 17.12 -12.26
CA CYS A 120 -4.89 17.44 -13.12
C CYS A 120 -5.42 18.24 -14.32
N SER A 121 -4.90 19.44 -14.53
CA SER A 121 -5.33 20.28 -15.66
C SER A 121 -4.17 21.00 -16.33
N THR A 122 -4.29 21.21 -17.64
CA THR A 122 -3.41 22.12 -18.39
C THR A 122 -3.56 23.60 -18.02
N ARG A 123 -4.47 23.93 -17.09
CA ARG A 123 -4.54 25.24 -16.43
C ARG A 123 -3.45 25.41 -15.38
N GLU A 124 -2.95 24.32 -14.81
CA GLU A 124 -1.87 24.36 -13.83
C GLU A 124 -0.59 24.85 -14.50
N TRP A 125 0.09 25.81 -13.87
CA TRP A 125 1.27 26.44 -14.46
C TRP A 125 2.42 25.47 -14.69
N ALA A 126 2.64 24.52 -13.77
CA ALA A 126 3.70 23.52 -13.87
C ALA A 126 3.58 22.70 -15.17
N ILE A 127 2.37 22.23 -15.47
CA ILE A 127 2.06 21.46 -16.67
C ILE A 127 2.10 22.37 -17.91
N LYS A 128 1.48 23.56 -17.81
CA LYS A 128 1.37 24.48 -18.94
C LYS A 128 2.73 24.91 -19.51
N ARG A 129 3.75 25.09 -18.65
CA ARG A 129 5.09 25.51 -19.07
C ARG A 129 5.85 24.43 -19.85
N GLU A 130 5.59 23.16 -19.56
CA GLU A 130 6.23 22.02 -20.24
C GLU A 130 5.56 21.67 -21.58
N LEU A 131 4.36 22.20 -21.82
CA LEU A 131 3.57 21.92 -23.00
C LEU A 131 3.74 23.00 -24.07
N SER A 132 3.93 22.57 -25.32
CA SER A 132 3.88 23.45 -26.49
C SER A 132 2.47 23.96 -26.79
N SER A 133 1.44 23.18 -26.48
CA SER A 133 0.02 23.53 -26.67
C SER A 133 -0.85 22.82 -25.64
N THR A 134 -1.87 23.51 -25.13
CA THR A 134 -2.75 23.02 -24.05
C THR A 134 -3.91 22.14 -24.52
N ARG A 135 -4.06 21.92 -25.83
CA ARG A 135 -5.16 21.18 -26.47
C ARG A 135 -4.66 20.04 -27.38
N SER A 136 -3.35 19.85 -27.49
CA SER A 136 -2.74 18.83 -28.34
C SER A 136 -2.92 17.42 -27.77
N VAL A 137 -2.69 16.40 -28.60
CA VAL A 137 -2.66 15.00 -28.14
C VAL A 137 -1.51 14.76 -27.15
N ALA A 138 -0.36 15.39 -27.38
CA ALA A 138 0.77 15.36 -26.44
C ALA A 138 0.40 15.92 -25.06
N ALA A 139 -0.44 16.96 -25.00
CA ALA A 139 -0.95 17.46 -23.72
C ALA A 139 -1.85 16.44 -23.00
N CYS A 140 -2.67 15.68 -23.73
CA CYS A 140 -3.44 14.58 -23.14
C CYS A 140 -2.53 13.51 -22.55
N GLN A 141 -1.44 13.16 -23.25
CA GLN A 141 -0.46 12.21 -22.74
C GLN A 141 0.20 12.72 -21.45
N ALA A 142 0.72 13.94 -21.45
CA ALA A 142 1.38 14.55 -20.29
C ALA A 142 0.44 14.65 -19.07
N VAL A 143 -0.82 15.07 -19.30
CA VAL A 143 -1.85 15.09 -18.24
C VAL A 143 -2.08 13.69 -17.67
N GLY A 144 -2.09 12.66 -18.51
CA GLY A 144 -2.23 11.26 -18.08
C GLY A 144 -1.04 10.77 -17.26
N GLU A 145 0.18 11.12 -17.65
CA GLU A 145 1.41 10.77 -16.94
C GLU A 145 1.46 11.42 -15.54
N VAL A 146 1.19 12.73 -15.47
CA VAL A 146 1.15 13.48 -14.20
C VAL A 146 0.02 12.97 -13.30
N LEU A 147 -1.16 12.70 -13.87
CA LEU A 147 -2.28 12.17 -13.09
C LEU A 147 -1.96 10.77 -12.54
N ALA A 148 -1.34 9.90 -13.33
CA ALA A 148 -0.95 8.56 -12.88
C ALA A 148 0.02 8.64 -11.70
N GLN A 149 1.01 9.54 -11.78
CA GLN A 149 1.96 9.78 -10.70
C GLN A 149 1.24 10.24 -9.42
N ARG A 150 0.38 11.27 -9.51
CA ARG A 150 -0.40 11.76 -8.37
C ARG A 150 -1.27 10.67 -7.75
N CYS A 151 -1.90 9.85 -8.59
CA CYS A 151 -2.71 8.73 -8.14
C CYS A 151 -1.89 7.68 -7.37
N ARG A 152 -0.69 7.36 -7.87
CA ARG A 152 0.24 6.45 -7.19
C ARG A 152 0.70 6.99 -5.84
N GLU A 153 1.06 8.26 -5.78
CA GLU A 153 1.46 8.95 -4.53
C GLU A 153 0.31 8.99 -3.51
N ALA A 154 -0.93 9.18 -3.97
CA ALA A 154 -2.13 9.13 -3.14
C ALA A 154 -2.60 7.69 -2.77
N GLY A 155 -1.94 6.65 -3.31
CA GLY A 155 -2.33 5.26 -3.11
C GLY A 155 -3.66 4.88 -3.79
N ILE A 156 -4.04 5.56 -4.86
CA ILE A 156 -5.19 5.22 -5.72
C ILE A 156 -4.66 4.52 -6.97
N THR A 157 -4.74 3.19 -7.00
CA THR A 157 -4.23 2.39 -8.13
C THR A 157 -5.33 1.89 -9.05
N ARG A 158 -6.58 1.88 -8.59
CA ARG A 158 -7.74 1.32 -9.31
C ARG A 158 -8.85 2.35 -9.37
N MET A 159 -9.41 2.53 -10.55
CA MET A 159 -10.54 3.43 -10.79
C MET A 159 -11.31 2.96 -12.03
N VAL A 160 -12.55 3.40 -12.18
CA VAL A 160 -13.36 3.11 -13.37
C VAL A 160 -13.28 4.28 -14.35
N PHE A 161 -12.93 3.99 -15.60
CA PHE A 161 -13.04 4.95 -16.69
C PHE A 161 -14.14 4.52 -17.65
N ARG A 162 -15.22 5.31 -17.72
CA ARG A 162 -16.34 5.10 -18.65
C ARG A 162 -16.52 6.34 -19.49
N GLU A 163 -16.39 6.17 -20.79
CA GLU A 163 -16.59 7.22 -21.78
C GLU A 163 -17.45 6.68 -22.92
N LEU A 164 -18.09 7.57 -23.67
CA LEU A 164 -18.91 7.19 -24.82
C LEU A 164 -18.03 6.61 -25.93
N SER A 165 -18.53 5.61 -26.66
CA SER A 165 -17.74 4.84 -27.62
C SER A 165 -17.03 5.68 -28.68
N TRP A 166 -17.67 6.74 -29.18
CA TRP A 166 -17.05 7.64 -30.17
C TRP A 166 -15.92 8.49 -29.58
N ARG A 167 -16.04 8.93 -28.33
CA ARG A 167 -14.98 9.65 -27.62
C ARG A 167 -13.82 8.74 -27.27
N PHE A 168 -14.10 7.48 -26.90
CA PHE A 168 -13.06 6.50 -26.64
C PHE A 168 -12.23 6.15 -27.89
N ARG A 169 -12.83 6.20 -29.08
CA ARG A 169 -12.12 6.02 -30.36
C ARG A 169 -11.20 7.19 -30.72
N CYS A 170 -11.36 8.35 -30.10
CA CYS A 170 -10.48 9.49 -30.37
C CYS A 170 -9.06 9.21 -29.86
N GLU A 171 -8.07 9.53 -30.68
CA GLU A 171 -6.64 9.37 -30.36
C GLU A 171 -6.26 10.08 -29.05
N SER A 172 -6.83 11.25 -28.78
CA SER A 172 -6.58 12.00 -27.54
C SER A 172 -6.99 11.25 -26.27
N VAL A 173 -8.09 10.48 -26.32
CA VAL A 173 -8.56 9.69 -25.17
C VAL A 173 -7.76 8.40 -25.05
N MET A 174 -7.45 7.75 -26.18
CA MET A 174 -6.62 6.54 -26.23
C MET A 174 -5.19 6.78 -25.70
N THR A 175 -4.56 7.88 -26.09
CA THR A 175 -3.20 8.25 -25.64
C THR A 175 -3.16 8.54 -24.15
N PHE A 176 -4.13 9.31 -23.64
CA PHE A 176 -4.32 9.54 -22.20
C PHE A 176 -4.54 8.23 -21.43
N TRP A 177 -5.41 7.35 -21.93
CA TRP A 177 -5.69 6.04 -21.33
C TRP A 177 -4.45 5.14 -21.29
N THR A 178 -3.66 5.15 -22.37
CA THR A 178 -2.41 4.39 -22.46
C THR A 178 -1.36 4.92 -21.49
N ALA A 179 -1.24 6.25 -21.36
CA ALA A 179 -0.35 6.90 -20.40
C ALA A 179 -0.68 6.52 -18.95
N LEU A 180 -1.97 6.51 -18.57
CA LEU A 180 -2.41 6.08 -17.24
C LEU A 180 -2.04 4.63 -16.93
N LYS A 181 -2.26 3.74 -17.91
CA LYS A 181 -1.88 2.33 -17.76
C LYS A 181 -0.38 2.15 -17.62
N LYS A 182 0.40 2.87 -18.43
CA LYS A 182 1.88 2.88 -18.34
C LYS A 182 2.36 3.39 -16.98
N GLY A 183 1.65 4.36 -16.39
CA GLY A 183 1.89 4.87 -15.04
C GLY A 183 1.46 3.93 -13.90
N GLY A 184 0.92 2.73 -14.20
CA GLY A 184 0.57 1.72 -13.20
C GLY A 184 -0.84 1.84 -12.62
N VAL A 185 -1.69 2.68 -13.22
CA VAL A 185 -3.10 2.80 -12.82
C VAL A 185 -3.97 1.83 -13.62
N SER A 186 -4.71 0.99 -12.92
CA SER A 186 -5.68 0.06 -13.50
C SER A 186 -7.04 0.75 -13.63
N LEU A 187 -7.54 0.85 -14.87
CA LEU A 187 -8.83 1.50 -15.18
C LEU A 187 -10.04 0.55 -15.06
N SER A 188 -9.85 -0.52 -14.29
CA SER A 188 -10.88 -1.46 -13.88
C SER A 188 -10.76 -1.72 -12.38
N GLU A 189 -11.91 -1.79 -11.71
CA GLU A 189 -11.99 -2.12 -10.30
C GLU A 189 -12.31 -3.60 -10.09
N PRO A 190 -11.87 -4.20 -8.96
CA PRO A 190 -12.30 -5.54 -8.60
C PRO A 190 -13.81 -5.57 -8.35
N ARG A 191 -14.40 -6.74 -8.58
CA ARG A 191 -15.78 -7.03 -8.14
C ARG A 191 -15.82 -7.07 -6.62
N ARG A 192 -16.93 -6.61 -6.06
CA ARG A 192 -17.19 -6.67 -4.62
C ARG A 192 -17.22 -8.13 -4.15
N LYS A 193 -16.49 -8.43 -3.07
CA LYS A 193 -16.53 -9.72 -2.36
C LYS A 193 -17.71 -9.73 -1.40
N TYR A 194 -18.43 -10.85 -1.37
CA TYR A 194 -19.42 -11.13 -0.35
C TYR A 194 -18.80 -12.19 0.55
N ILE A 195 -18.64 -11.85 1.82
CA ILE A 195 -18.12 -12.69 2.89
C ILE A 195 -19.22 -12.78 3.92
#